data_AF-A0A538D2X2-F1
#
_entry.id   AF-A0A538D2X2-F1
#
_cell.length_a   1.000
_cell.length_b   1.000
_cell.length_c   1.000
_cell.angle_alpha   90.00
_cell.angle_beta   90.00
_cell.angle_gamma   90.00
#
_symmetry.space_group_name_H-M   'P 1'
#
loop_
_entity.id
_entity.type
_entity.pdbx_description
1 polymer ?
#
loop_
_entity_poly.entity_id
_entity_poly.type
_entity_poly.pdbx_seq_one_letter_code
_entity_poly.pdbx_strand_id
1 'polypeptide(L)'
;MDVPEGVRGPRRRSSRRLRRPRPRRFRRRPPFGRRVTPTLLQRAVWLAAITLVAAVAALAITRRDAGSNNNLPGAVAVPGTENGYYSAKAAPYGPPAHNRRTACGHPFLKSTEGVAHPVLPCGVRLYVRFHDREVLTQVVDRGPNVPGREFDVTKALANRLDLHGTQTIQWRFAK
;
A
#
# COMPACT_ATOMS: atom_id res chain seq x y z
N MET A 1 82.90 104.73 7.69
CA MET A 1 82.04 105.92 7.74
C MET A 1 80.68 105.47 8.20
N ASP A 2 80.34 105.94 9.40
CA ASP A 2 79.04 106.29 9.99
C ASP A 2 77.78 105.44 9.86
N VAL A 3 77.11 105.37 11.02
CA VAL A 3 75.82 104.79 11.42
C VAL A 3 74.65 105.54 10.72
N PRO A 4 73.40 105.04 10.69
CA PRO A 4 72.50 105.20 11.84
C PRO A 4 71.55 104.02 12.16
N GLU A 5 71.04 104.06 13.38
CA GLU A 5 70.07 103.16 14.02
C GLU A 5 68.63 103.29 13.50
N GLY A 6 67.83 102.24 13.74
CA GLY A 6 66.38 102.21 13.53
C GLY A 6 65.62 101.25 14.46
N VAL A 7 65.44 101.66 15.73
CA VAL A 7 64.18 101.71 16.52
C VAL A 7 63.13 100.55 16.48
N ARG A 8 62.86 100.03 17.70
CA ARG A 8 61.60 99.48 18.32
C ARG A 8 61.07 98.06 18.02
N GLY A 9 60.84 97.35 19.13
CA GLY A 9 59.55 96.71 19.43
C GLY A 9 59.63 95.33 20.11
N PRO A 10 59.08 95.13 21.34
CA PRO A 10 59.13 93.83 22.01
C PRO A 10 57.98 92.93 21.55
N ARG A 11 58.28 91.70 21.10
CA ARG A 11 57.25 90.70 20.78
C ARG A 11 57.19 89.57 21.81
N ARG A 12 55.99 89.51 22.39
CA ARG A 12 55.42 88.59 23.37
C ARG A 12 55.74 87.11 23.13
N ARG A 13 55.95 86.39 24.25
CA ARG A 13 55.83 84.93 24.37
C ARG A 13 54.48 84.45 23.81
N SER A 14 54.51 83.52 22.86
CA SER A 14 53.34 82.71 22.49
C SER A 14 53.49 81.29 23.03
N SER A 15 52.46 80.85 23.72
CA SER A 15 52.28 79.58 24.38
C SER A 15 52.48 78.36 23.47
N ARG A 16 53.18 77.35 24.01
CA ARG A 16 53.20 75.97 23.51
C ARG A 16 51.76 75.48 23.32
N ARG A 17 51.33 75.31 22.07
CA ARG A 17 50.11 74.55 21.76
C ARG A 17 50.43 73.06 21.85
N LEU A 18 49.76 72.41 22.79
CA LEU A 18 49.73 70.95 22.98
C LEU A 18 49.23 70.27 21.70
N ARG A 19 50.02 69.32 21.17
CA ARG A 19 49.60 68.44 20.07
C ARG A 19 48.47 67.53 20.55
N ARG A 20 47.30 67.63 19.92
CA ARG A 20 46.21 66.65 20.09
C ARG A 20 46.60 65.31 19.44
N PRO A 21 46.36 64.16 20.09
CA PRO A 21 46.61 62.86 19.50
C PRO A 21 45.59 62.55 18.39
N ARG A 22 46.05 61.90 17.32
CA ARG A 22 45.22 61.46 16.19
C ARG A 22 44.32 60.28 16.61
N PRO A 23 43.04 60.22 16.17
CA PRO A 23 42.18 59.08 16.48
C PRO A 23 42.64 57.83 15.74
N ARG A 24 42.81 56.73 16.46
CA ARG A 24 43.01 55.39 15.89
C ARG A 24 41.72 54.96 15.19
N ARG A 25 41.76 54.85 13.86
CA ARG A 25 40.66 54.28 13.08
C ARG A 25 40.59 52.77 13.34
N PHE A 26 39.61 52.33 14.10
CA PHE A 26 39.22 50.93 14.16
C PHE A 26 38.58 50.54 12.84
N ARG A 27 39.29 49.77 12.01
CA ARG A 27 38.68 49.08 10.87
C ARG A 27 37.75 48.00 11.41
N ARG A 28 36.43 48.20 11.26
CA ARG A 28 35.44 47.13 11.50
C ARG A 28 35.73 45.99 10.52
N ARG A 29 35.96 44.78 11.02
CA ARG A 29 35.99 43.56 10.19
C ARG A 29 34.58 43.34 9.61
N PRO A 30 34.43 42.98 8.32
CA PRO A 30 33.13 42.65 7.77
C PRO A 30 32.59 41.37 8.46
N PRO A 31 31.27 41.26 8.66
CA PRO A 31 30.69 40.00 9.13
C PRO A 31 30.91 38.94 8.06
N PHE A 32 31.33 37.73 8.48
CA PHE A 32 31.32 36.54 7.64
C PHE A 32 29.86 36.16 7.34
N GLY A 33 29.28 36.81 6.34
CA GLY A 33 28.04 36.37 5.72
C GLY A 33 28.31 35.04 5.04
N ARG A 34 27.81 33.95 5.63
CA ARG A 34 27.84 32.60 5.05
C ARG A 34 27.01 32.65 3.76
N ARG A 35 27.66 32.93 2.64
CA ARG A 35 27.04 32.84 1.30
C ARG A 35 26.75 31.37 1.04
N VAL A 36 25.52 30.95 1.27
CA VAL A 36 25.05 29.65 0.79
C VAL A 36 25.01 29.76 -0.73
N THR A 37 25.89 29.02 -1.40
CA THR A 37 25.95 29.01 -2.86
C THR A 37 24.65 28.40 -3.40
N PRO A 38 24.00 29.01 -4.40
CA PRO A 38 22.68 28.59 -4.89
C PRO A 38 22.65 27.15 -5.42
N THR A 39 23.81 26.59 -5.78
CA THR A 39 23.97 25.22 -6.28
C THR A 39 23.75 24.14 -5.20
N LEU A 40 24.05 24.44 -3.93
CA LEU A 40 23.85 23.48 -2.83
C LEU A 40 22.37 23.41 -2.41
N LEU A 41 21.66 24.53 -2.46
CA LEU A 41 20.21 24.59 -2.25
C LEU A 41 19.47 23.83 -3.36
N GLN A 42 19.89 24.01 -4.61
CA GLN A 42 19.26 23.33 -5.75
C GLN A 42 19.41 21.80 -5.67
N ARG A 43 20.59 21.29 -5.27
CA ARG A 43 20.81 19.84 -5.08
C ARG A 43 20.01 19.26 -3.90
N ALA A 44 19.89 20.01 -2.81
CA ALA A 44 19.10 19.57 -1.65
C ALA A 44 17.61 19.46 -1.98
N VAL A 45 17.06 20.39 -2.77
CA VAL A 45 15.66 20.34 -3.22
C VAL A 45 15.41 19.13 -4.12
N TRP A 46 16.32 18.82 -5.05
CA TRP A 46 16.19 17.64 -5.91
C TRP A 46 16.24 16.32 -5.13
N LEU A 47 17.16 16.20 -4.19
CA LEU A 47 17.24 14.99 -3.35
C LEU A 47 15.98 14.81 -2.49
N ALA A 48 15.45 15.90 -1.90
CA ALA A 48 14.22 15.85 -1.13
C ALA A 48 12.98 15.49 -1.98
N ALA A 49 12.92 15.98 -3.22
CA ALA A 49 11.84 15.64 -4.14
C ALA A 49 11.88 14.15 -4.54
N ILE A 50 13.06 13.61 -4.84
CA ILE A 50 13.23 12.19 -5.21
C ILE A 50 12.86 11.27 -4.04
N THR A 51 13.31 11.58 -2.82
CA THR A 51 12.97 10.75 -1.65
C THR A 51 11.48 10.76 -1.34
N LEU A 52 10.81 11.90 -1.48
CA LEU A 52 9.37 12.02 -1.30
C LEU A 52 8.60 11.19 -2.34
N VAL A 53 8.99 11.24 -3.61
CA VAL A 53 8.37 10.43 -4.68
C VAL A 53 8.56 8.93 -4.42
N ALA A 54 9.77 8.50 -4.04
CA ALA A 54 10.05 7.10 -3.73
C ALA A 54 9.23 6.58 -2.53
N ALA A 55 9.10 7.39 -1.47
CA ALA A 55 8.29 7.05 -0.29
C ALA A 55 6.81 6.91 -0.64
N VAL A 56 6.27 7.82 -1.45
CA VAL A 56 4.87 7.76 -1.93
C VAL A 56 4.65 6.52 -2.82
N ALA A 57 5.59 6.20 -3.70
CA ALA A 57 5.52 5.01 -4.55
C ALA A 57 5.53 3.71 -3.71
N ALA A 58 6.43 3.61 -2.71
CA ALA A 58 6.48 2.47 -1.81
C ALA A 58 5.17 2.29 -1.01
N LEU A 59 4.58 3.40 -0.53
CA LEU A 59 3.29 3.37 0.17
C LEU A 59 2.13 2.97 -0.75
N ALA A 60 2.19 3.34 -2.03
CA ALA A 60 1.19 2.93 -3.01
C ALA A 60 1.29 1.44 -3.37
N ILE A 61 2.50 0.89 -3.42
CA ILE A 61 2.73 -0.55 -3.69
C ILE A 61 2.21 -1.39 -2.52
N THR A 62 2.54 -1.04 -1.27
CA THR A 62 2.06 -1.79 -0.09
C THR A 62 0.54 -1.73 0.08
N ARG A 63 -0.11 -0.64 -0.35
CA ARG A 63 -1.59 -0.55 -0.36
C ARG A 63 -2.27 -1.40 -1.44
N ARG A 64 -1.58 -1.73 -2.54
CA ARG A 64 -2.18 -2.55 -3.62
C ARG A 64 -2.33 -4.01 -3.20
N ASP A 65 -1.38 -4.56 -2.47
CA ASP A 65 -1.43 -5.96 -2.01
C ASP A 65 -2.51 -6.18 -0.94
N ALA A 66 -2.79 -5.18 -0.11
CA ALA A 66 -3.87 -5.23 0.88
C ALA A 66 -5.28 -5.10 0.28
N GLY A 67 -5.41 -4.79 -1.02
CA GLY A 67 -6.70 -4.59 -1.71
C GLY A 67 -7.12 -5.72 -2.65
N SER A 68 -6.26 -6.72 -2.88
CA SER A 68 -6.50 -7.79 -3.84
C SER A 68 -7.37 -8.93 -3.28
N ASN A 69 -8.59 -8.63 -2.82
CA ASN A 69 -9.66 -9.62 -2.56
C ASN A 69 -11.10 -9.02 -2.60
N ASN A 70 -11.31 -7.82 -3.18
CA ASN A 70 -12.60 -7.11 -3.05
C ASN A 70 -13.60 -7.30 -4.20
N ASN A 71 -13.30 -8.15 -5.20
CA ASN A 71 -14.22 -8.44 -6.31
C ASN A 71 -15.06 -9.72 -6.11
N LEU A 72 -15.05 -10.25 -4.90
CA LEU A 72 -15.89 -11.35 -4.49
C LEU A 72 -17.16 -10.76 -3.83
N PRO A 73 -18.39 -10.99 -4.36
CA PRO A 73 -19.63 -10.63 -3.66
C PRO A 73 -19.53 -10.99 -2.18
N GLY A 74 -19.82 -10.02 -1.29
CA GLY A 74 -19.64 -10.22 0.15
C GLY A 74 -20.41 -11.43 0.66
N ALA A 75 -20.02 -12.05 1.76
CA ALA A 75 -20.77 -13.20 2.27
C ALA A 75 -21.88 -12.80 3.26
N VAL A 76 -22.98 -13.55 3.26
CA VAL A 76 -24.02 -13.48 4.30
C VAL A 76 -23.48 -14.13 5.57
N ALA A 77 -23.38 -13.35 6.66
CA ALA A 77 -22.99 -13.86 7.97
C ALA A 77 -24.13 -14.67 8.57
N VAL A 78 -23.83 -15.86 9.10
CA VAL A 78 -24.81 -16.78 9.65
C VAL A 78 -24.57 -16.95 11.15
N PRO A 79 -25.60 -16.81 12.00
CA PRO A 79 -25.47 -17.04 13.45
C PRO A 79 -24.90 -18.44 13.75
N GLY A 80 -23.86 -18.52 14.58
CA GLY A 80 -23.25 -19.79 15.01
C GLY A 80 -22.07 -20.28 14.16
N THR A 81 -21.58 -19.49 13.21
CA THR A 81 -20.39 -19.81 12.41
C THR A 81 -19.20 -18.93 12.80
N GLU A 82 -18.08 -19.55 13.18
CA GLU A 82 -16.81 -18.83 13.34
C GLU A 82 -16.42 -18.27 11.96
N ASN A 83 -16.28 -16.94 11.86
CA ASN A 83 -15.89 -16.23 10.62
C ASN A 83 -16.92 -16.23 9.46
N GLY A 84 -18.18 -16.63 9.70
CA GLY A 84 -19.24 -16.59 8.69
C GLY A 84 -19.19 -17.71 7.65
N TYR A 85 -18.51 -18.82 7.95
CA TYR A 85 -18.47 -20.02 7.11
C TYR A 85 -19.13 -21.22 7.80
N TYR A 86 -19.89 -21.98 7.04
CA TYR A 86 -20.33 -23.31 7.40
C TYR A 86 -19.23 -24.34 7.12
N SER A 87 -19.22 -25.44 7.86
CA SER A 87 -18.34 -26.59 7.60
C SER A 87 -19.16 -27.77 7.11
N ALA A 88 -18.70 -28.43 6.05
CA ALA A 88 -19.42 -29.53 5.41
C ALA A 88 -18.45 -30.58 4.85
N LYS A 89 -18.86 -31.85 4.80
CA LYS A 89 -18.11 -32.87 4.07
C LYS A 89 -18.39 -32.79 2.57
N ALA A 90 -17.34 -32.87 1.77
CA ALA A 90 -17.39 -32.84 0.32
C ALA A 90 -16.46 -33.88 -0.33
N ALA A 91 -16.79 -34.33 -1.53
CA ALA A 91 -15.95 -35.24 -2.31
C ALA A 91 -16.03 -34.96 -3.82
N PRO A 92 -14.96 -35.23 -4.59
CA PRO A 92 -14.97 -35.09 -6.03
C PRO A 92 -15.92 -36.06 -6.72
N TYR A 93 -16.70 -35.58 -7.71
CA TYR A 93 -17.52 -36.41 -8.59
C TYR A 93 -17.25 -36.15 -10.08
N GLY A 94 -17.52 -37.19 -10.88
CA GLY A 94 -17.35 -37.18 -12.33
C GLY A 94 -18.68 -37.01 -13.08
N PRO A 95 -18.62 -36.98 -14.42
CA PRO A 95 -19.82 -36.91 -15.25
C PRO A 95 -20.81 -38.05 -14.92
N PRO A 96 -22.12 -37.80 -15.03
CA PRO A 96 -23.13 -38.84 -14.80
C PRO A 96 -22.99 -39.98 -15.83
N ALA A 97 -23.32 -41.20 -15.42
CA ALA A 97 -23.10 -42.41 -16.23
C ALA A 97 -23.93 -42.46 -17.53
N HIS A 98 -25.15 -41.92 -17.52
CA HIS A 98 -26.15 -42.16 -18.58
C HIS A 98 -26.56 -40.90 -19.34
N ASN A 99 -26.11 -39.72 -18.90
CA ASN A 99 -26.39 -38.45 -19.57
C ASN A 99 -25.29 -37.45 -19.22
N ARG A 100 -24.69 -36.80 -20.20
CA ARG A 100 -23.73 -35.71 -19.95
C ARG A 100 -24.46 -34.41 -19.59
N ARG A 101 -25.56 -34.49 -18.84
CA ARG A 101 -26.32 -33.35 -18.32
C ARG A 101 -26.51 -33.50 -16.83
N THR A 102 -26.36 -32.39 -16.13
CA THR A 102 -26.65 -32.30 -14.70
C THR A 102 -28.15 -32.30 -14.45
N ALA A 103 -28.58 -32.57 -13.22
CA ALA A 103 -29.97 -32.44 -12.79
C ALA A 103 -30.49 -30.98 -12.87
N CYS A 104 -29.60 -30.00 -12.95
CA CYS A 104 -29.96 -28.60 -13.23
C CYS A 104 -30.16 -28.30 -14.73
N GLY A 105 -30.02 -29.30 -15.60
CA GLY A 105 -30.33 -29.20 -17.04
C GLY A 105 -29.17 -28.73 -17.92
N HIS A 106 -27.99 -28.46 -17.36
CA HIS A 106 -26.83 -28.01 -18.11
C HIS A 106 -25.93 -29.18 -18.54
N PRO A 107 -25.23 -29.09 -19.69
CA PRO A 107 -24.23 -30.08 -20.04
C PRO A 107 -23.11 -30.16 -18.99
N PHE A 108 -22.75 -31.37 -18.60
CA PHE A 108 -21.56 -31.65 -17.79
C PHE A 108 -20.35 -31.81 -18.72
N LEU A 109 -19.48 -30.82 -18.70
CA LEU A 109 -18.20 -30.81 -19.40
C LEU A 109 -17.07 -31.15 -18.42
N LYS A 110 -15.92 -31.57 -18.95
CA LYS A 110 -14.71 -31.77 -18.12
C LYS A 110 -14.26 -30.49 -17.40
N SER A 111 -14.62 -29.33 -17.95
CA SER A 111 -14.35 -28.00 -17.41
C SER A 111 -15.49 -27.43 -16.56
N THR A 112 -16.57 -28.18 -16.32
CA THR A 112 -17.69 -27.69 -15.50
C THR A 112 -17.21 -27.53 -14.05
N GLU A 113 -17.14 -26.29 -13.59
CA GLU A 113 -16.92 -25.94 -12.19
C GLU A 113 -18.26 -25.73 -11.49
N GLY A 114 -18.44 -26.37 -10.35
CA GLY A 114 -19.70 -26.37 -9.61
C GLY A 114 -19.74 -27.39 -8.50
N VAL A 115 -20.80 -27.30 -7.70
CA VAL A 115 -21.14 -28.27 -6.66
C VAL A 115 -22.51 -28.91 -6.93
N ALA A 116 -22.68 -30.13 -6.43
CA ALA A 116 -23.99 -30.73 -6.24
C ALA A 116 -24.42 -30.54 -4.79
N HIS A 117 -25.69 -30.22 -4.56
CA HIS A 117 -26.27 -30.16 -3.22
C HIS A 117 -27.69 -30.78 -3.22
N PRO A 118 -28.13 -31.47 -2.16
CA PRO A 118 -29.46 -32.11 -2.13
C PRO A 118 -30.59 -31.07 -2.24
N VAL A 119 -30.55 -30.02 -1.42
CA VAL A 119 -31.67 -29.05 -1.32
C VAL A 119 -31.44 -27.70 -2.00
N LEU A 120 -30.21 -27.17 -2.06
CA LEU A 120 -29.98 -25.83 -2.59
C LEU A 120 -30.49 -25.71 -4.05
N PRO A 121 -31.16 -24.60 -4.41
CA PRO A 121 -31.59 -24.36 -5.78
C PRO A 121 -30.41 -24.32 -6.78
N CYS A 122 -30.66 -24.78 -8.00
CA CYS A 122 -29.72 -24.67 -9.11
C CYS A 122 -29.32 -23.20 -9.36
N GLY A 123 -28.05 -22.95 -9.63
CA GLY A 123 -27.50 -21.62 -9.91
C GLY A 123 -27.24 -20.76 -8.67
N VAL A 124 -27.58 -21.22 -7.46
CA VAL A 124 -27.19 -20.52 -6.23
C VAL A 124 -25.67 -20.42 -6.16
N ARG A 125 -25.19 -19.20 -5.94
CA ARG A 125 -23.76 -18.90 -5.84
C ARG A 125 -23.26 -19.01 -4.41
N LEU A 126 -22.10 -19.61 -4.26
CA LEU A 126 -21.48 -19.85 -2.98
C LEU A 126 -19.96 -19.83 -3.10
N TYR A 127 -19.30 -19.43 -2.02
CA TYR A 127 -17.87 -19.64 -1.86
C TYR A 127 -17.64 -21.02 -1.28
N VAL A 128 -16.74 -21.77 -1.91
CA VAL A 128 -16.15 -22.97 -1.32
C VAL A 128 -14.69 -22.66 -0.99
N ARG A 129 -14.30 -22.97 0.23
CA ARG A 129 -12.94 -22.83 0.74
C ARG A 129 -12.41 -24.17 1.20
N PHE A 130 -11.18 -24.48 0.80
CA PHE A 130 -10.42 -25.63 1.28
C PHE A 130 -8.96 -25.20 1.44
N HIS A 131 -8.40 -25.40 2.63
CA HIS A 131 -7.09 -24.84 3.01
C HIS A 131 -6.97 -23.34 2.71
N ASP A 132 -5.96 -22.94 1.94
CA ASP A 132 -5.65 -21.57 1.53
C ASP A 132 -6.38 -21.12 0.25
N ARG A 133 -7.25 -21.98 -0.31
CA ARG A 133 -7.93 -21.75 -1.60
C ARG A 133 -9.41 -21.49 -1.39
N GLU A 134 -9.91 -20.43 -2.02
CA GLU A 134 -11.34 -20.08 -2.06
C GLU A 134 -11.79 -19.85 -3.50
N VAL A 135 -12.93 -20.44 -3.86
CA VAL A 135 -13.49 -20.35 -5.21
C VAL A 135 -14.97 -19.98 -5.11
N LEU A 136 -15.36 -18.91 -5.79
CA LEU A 136 -16.76 -18.61 -6.08
C LEU A 136 -17.26 -19.60 -7.13
N THR A 137 -18.32 -20.31 -6.81
CA THR A 137 -18.94 -21.31 -7.68
C THR A 137 -20.45 -21.28 -7.54
N GLN A 138 -21.13 -22.26 -8.14
CA GLN A 138 -22.57 -22.39 -8.05
C GLN A 138 -23.03 -23.84 -7.93
N VAL A 139 -24.28 -24.02 -7.50
CA VAL A 139 -24.97 -25.31 -7.55
C VAL A 139 -25.27 -25.65 -9.01
N VAL A 140 -24.65 -26.71 -9.52
CA VAL A 140 -24.81 -27.17 -10.91
C VAL A 140 -25.52 -28.50 -11.02
N ASP A 141 -25.69 -29.24 -9.92
CA ASP A 141 -26.29 -30.58 -9.91
C ASP A 141 -26.98 -30.90 -8.57
N ARG A 142 -27.62 -32.07 -8.50
CA ARG A 142 -28.24 -32.63 -7.29
C ARG A 142 -27.40 -33.76 -6.71
N GLY A 143 -27.48 -33.94 -5.40
CA GLY A 143 -26.68 -34.91 -4.63
C GLY A 143 -25.80 -34.19 -3.59
N PRO A 144 -25.06 -34.91 -2.73
CA PRO A 144 -24.93 -36.35 -2.69
C PRO A 144 -26.19 -37.02 -2.13
N ASN A 145 -26.47 -38.26 -2.55
CA ASN A 145 -27.49 -39.11 -1.92
C ASN A 145 -26.87 -40.07 -0.88
N VAL A 146 -25.68 -39.73 -0.36
CA VAL A 146 -24.98 -40.54 0.65
C VAL A 146 -25.01 -39.85 2.02
N PRO A 147 -25.30 -40.57 3.10
CA PRO A 147 -25.31 -40.00 4.45
C PRO A 147 -23.95 -39.41 4.84
N GLY A 148 -23.98 -38.28 5.55
CA GLY A 148 -22.78 -37.65 6.09
C GLY A 148 -21.92 -36.90 5.09
N ARG A 149 -22.40 -36.67 3.85
CA ARG A 149 -21.78 -35.76 2.88
C ARG A 149 -22.82 -34.79 2.36
N GLU A 150 -22.50 -33.50 2.40
CA GLU A 150 -23.44 -32.44 2.04
C GLU A 150 -23.20 -31.93 0.61
N PHE A 151 -21.95 -32.00 0.14
CA PHE A 151 -21.59 -31.56 -1.20
C PHE A 151 -20.88 -32.66 -1.99
N ASP A 152 -21.18 -32.74 -3.28
CA ASP A 152 -20.25 -33.32 -4.24
C ASP A 152 -19.64 -32.17 -5.05
N VAL A 153 -18.32 -32.13 -5.19
CA VAL A 153 -17.62 -31.08 -5.95
C VAL A 153 -17.21 -31.64 -7.32
N THR A 154 -17.47 -30.90 -8.40
CA THR A 154 -17.03 -31.33 -9.74
C THR A 154 -15.52 -31.54 -9.77
N LYS A 155 -15.03 -32.52 -10.56
CA LYS A 155 -13.57 -32.74 -10.71
C LYS A 155 -12.79 -31.47 -11.09
N ALA A 156 -13.36 -30.58 -11.92
CA ALA A 156 -12.71 -29.32 -12.27
C ALA A 156 -12.52 -28.41 -11.04
N LEU A 157 -13.58 -28.23 -10.24
CA LEU A 157 -13.53 -27.46 -9.01
C LEU A 157 -12.61 -28.10 -7.96
N ALA A 158 -12.67 -29.43 -7.82
CA ALA A 158 -11.80 -30.18 -6.91
C ALA A 158 -10.31 -29.95 -7.24
N ASN A 159 -9.93 -30.04 -8.52
CA ASN A 159 -8.57 -29.75 -8.97
C ASN A 159 -8.15 -28.31 -8.66
N ARG A 160 -9.06 -27.34 -8.82
CA ARG A 160 -8.78 -25.93 -8.54
C ARG A 160 -8.55 -25.67 -7.04
N LEU A 161 -9.31 -26.36 -6.20
CA LEU A 161 -9.20 -26.33 -4.74
C LEU A 161 -8.10 -27.25 -4.20
N ASP A 162 -7.48 -28.08 -5.03
CA ASP A 162 -6.58 -29.17 -4.61
C ASP A 162 -7.23 -30.14 -3.60
N LEU A 163 -8.52 -30.41 -3.79
CA LEU A 163 -9.33 -31.28 -2.93
C LEU A 163 -9.33 -32.72 -3.47
N HIS A 164 -8.77 -33.64 -2.68
CA HIS A 164 -8.71 -35.07 -2.99
C HIS A 164 -9.47 -35.92 -1.98
N GLY A 165 -10.22 -36.91 -2.47
CA GLY A 165 -11.02 -37.79 -1.62
C GLY A 165 -12.15 -37.06 -0.90
N THR A 166 -12.65 -37.65 0.19
CA THR A 166 -13.66 -36.97 1.03
C THR A 166 -12.95 -36.07 2.04
N GLN A 167 -13.28 -34.79 2.04
CA GLN A 167 -12.66 -33.76 2.89
C GLN A 167 -13.71 -32.89 3.57
N THR A 168 -13.32 -32.19 4.62
CA THR A 168 -14.13 -31.11 5.20
C THR A 168 -13.79 -29.80 4.50
N ILE A 169 -14.79 -29.15 3.92
CA ILE A 169 -14.70 -27.83 3.30
C ILE A 169 -15.38 -26.79 4.18
N GLN A 170 -15.00 -25.53 3.98
CA GLN A 170 -15.75 -24.38 4.46
C GLN A 170 -16.57 -23.78 3.30
N TRP A 171 -17.78 -23.30 3.56
CA TRP A 171 -18.60 -22.67 2.53
C TRP A 171 -19.51 -21.58 3.08
N ARG A 172 -19.97 -20.68 2.21
CA ARG A 172 -20.93 -19.62 2.53
C ARG A 172 -21.64 -19.12 1.27
N PHE A 173 -22.84 -18.58 1.42
CA PHE A 173 -23.55 -17.95 0.30
C PHE A 173 -22.81 -16.70 -0.18
N ALA A 174 -22.79 -16.51 -1.50
CA ALA A 174 -22.42 -15.23 -2.09
C ALA A 174 -23.61 -14.25 -1.96
N LYS A 175 -23.36 -12.99 -1.58
CA LYS A 175 -24.38 -11.92 -1.58
C LYS A 175 -24.67 -11.41 -2.98
#